data_AF-M1ENP7-F1
#
_entry.id   AF-M1ENP7-F1
#
_cell.length_a   1.000
_cell.length_b   1.000
_cell.length_c   1.000
_cell.angle_alpha   90.00
_cell.angle_beta   90.00
_cell.angle_gamma   90.00
#
_symmetry.space_group_name_H-M   'P 1'
#
loop_
_entity.id
_entity.type
_entity.pdbx_description
1 polymer ?
#
loop_
_entity_poly.entity_id
_entity_poly.type
_entity_poly.pdbx_seq_one_letter_code
_entity_poly.pdbx_strand_id
1 'polypeptide(L)'
;AGYVLIALNTVEKIPLENLQIIRGNVLYENMHALSVLSNYGTNKTGLQELPLRNLHEILQGAVRFSNNPVLCNVDSIKWQDIVDDSFVSNMSMDFQNHAGNCQKCDPSCPNGSCWGPGKENCQKLTKIICAQQ
;
A
#
# COMPACT_ATOMS: atom_id res chain seq x y z
N ALA A 1 18.33 0.30 -7.96
CA ALA A 1 17.02 0.40 -7.30
C ALA A 1 16.00 -0.32 -8.18
N GLY A 2 15.03 -1.04 -7.61
CA GLY A 2 14.12 -1.92 -8.37
C GLY A 2 12.71 -1.91 -7.80
N TYR A 3 12.10 -3.10 -7.70
CA TYR A 3 10.78 -3.31 -7.13
C TYR A 3 10.84 -3.78 -5.66
N VAL A 4 9.69 -3.76 -4.99
CA VAL A 4 9.44 -4.35 -3.68
C VAL A 4 8.44 -5.50 -3.84
N LEU A 5 8.85 -6.71 -3.42
CA LEU A 5 8.00 -7.90 -3.39
C LEU A 5 7.82 -8.35 -1.95
N ILE A 6 6.58 -8.37 -1.48
CA ILE A 6 6.16 -8.86 -0.17
C ILE A 6 5.21 -10.03 -0.42
N ALA A 7 5.73 -11.24 -0.39
CA ALA A 7 4.94 -12.42 -0.71
C ALA A 7 5.15 -13.58 0.25
N LEU A 8 4.09 -14.37 0.45
CA LEU A 8 4.10 -15.63 1.20
C LEU A 8 4.53 -15.47 2.66
N ASN A 9 4.24 -14.31 3.27
CA ASN A 9 4.52 -14.06 4.67
C ASN A 9 3.34 -14.42 5.56
N THR A 10 3.63 -14.97 6.75
CA THR A 10 2.64 -15.24 7.79
C THR A 10 2.79 -14.31 9.00
N VAL A 11 3.71 -13.35 8.94
CA VAL A 11 3.91 -12.34 10.00
C VAL A 11 2.77 -11.33 9.99
N GLU A 12 2.43 -10.80 11.17
CA GLU A 12 1.33 -9.83 11.32
C GLU A 12 1.70 -8.43 10.82
N LYS A 13 2.96 -8.02 10.97
CA LYS A 13 3.41 -6.66 10.64
C LYS A 13 4.74 -6.67 9.89
N ILE A 14 4.84 -5.86 8.84
CA ILE A 14 6.08 -5.57 8.13
C ILE A 14 6.36 -4.06 8.21
N PRO A 15 7.26 -3.59 9.10
CA PRO A 15 7.40 -2.17 9.45
C PRO A 15 8.28 -1.40 8.47
N LEU A 16 7.82 -1.21 7.24
CA LEU A 16 8.49 -0.40 6.21
C LEU A 16 8.17 1.10 6.33
N GLU A 17 8.19 1.61 7.57
CA GLU A 17 7.67 2.93 7.93
C GLU A 17 8.48 4.08 7.34
N ASN A 18 9.75 3.84 7.01
CA ASN A 18 10.68 4.82 6.45
C ASN A 18 10.92 4.64 4.94
N LEU A 19 10.22 3.71 4.29
CA LEU A 19 10.31 3.56 2.84
C LEU A 19 9.68 4.80 2.18
N GLN A 20 10.47 5.57 1.44
CA GLN A 20 10.02 6.84 0.85
C GLN A 20 9.64 6.74 -0.62
N ILE A 21 10.49 6.06 -1.40
CA ILE A 21 10.41 6.03 -2.86
C ILE A 21 10.73 4.62 -3.35
N ILE A 22 9.92 4.12 -4.29
CA ILE A 22 10.26 2.95 -5.10
C ILE A 22 10.54 3.42 -6.52
N ARG A 23 11.80 3.34 -6.96
CA ARG A 23 12.20 3.87 -8.27
C ARG A 23 11.71 3.03 -9.45
N GLY A 24 11.52 1.72 -9.28
CA GLY A 24 10.98 0.87 -10.33
C GLY A 24 11.87 0.65 -11.55
N ASN A 25 13.20 0.82 -11.46
CA ASN A 25 14.11 0.58 -12.61
C ASN A 25 14.11 -0.90 -13.06
N VAL A 26 13.61 -1.80 -12.22
CA VAL A 26 13.32 -3.21 -12.51
C VAL A 26 11.93 -3.48 -11.95
N LEU A 27 11.10 -4.22 -12.69
CA LEU A 27 9.72 -4.50 -12.34
C LEU A 27 9.50 -6.00 -12.09
N TYR A 28 8.66 -6.32 -11.11
CA TYR A 28 8.14 -7.67 -10.91
C TYR A 28 7.09 -7.99 -11.98
N GLU A 29 7.20 -9.18 -12.59
CA GLU A 29 6.37 -9.60 -13.74
C GLU A 29 6.32 -8.57 -14.87
N ASN A 30 7.41 -7.82 -15.06
CA ASN A 30 7.56 -6.76 -16.06
C ASN A 30 6.52 -5.61 -15.95
N MET A 31 5.80 -5.49 -14.82
CA MET A 31 4.71 -4.51 -14.70
C MET A 31 4.69 -3.79 -13.34
N HIS A 32 5.06 -4.44 -12.24
CA HIS A 32 4.79 -3.93 -10.91
C HIS A 32 6.06 -3.52 -10.18
N ALA A 33 6.06 -2.33 -9.58
CA ALA A 33 7.13 -1.87 -8.69
C ALA A 33 6.85 -2.19 -7.21
N LEU A 34 5.58 -2.38 -6.86
CA LEU A 34 5.17 -2.91 -5.55
C LEU A 34 4.22 -4.09 -5.77
N SER A 35 4.54 -5.24 -5.18
CA SER A 35 3.68 -6.43 -5.21
C SER A 35 3.56 -7.02 -3.82
N VAL A 36 2.33 -7.10 -3.31
CA VAL A 36 1.99 -7.66 -2.00
C VAL A 36 1.05 -8.85 -2.22
N LEU A 37 1.58 -10.07 -2.14
CA LEU A 37 0.96 -11.27 -2.70
C LEU A 37 0.87 -12.42 -1.69
N SER A 38 -0.33 -12.97 -1.49
CA SER A 38 -0.53 -14.23 -0.76
C SER A 38 0.10 -14.25 0.65
N ASN A 39 -0.02 -13.16 1.40
CA ASN A 39 0.53 -13.08 2.76
C ASN A 39 -0.47 -13.59 3.81
N TYR A 40 -0.69 -14.91 3.83
CA TYR A 40 -1.55 -15.60 4.78
C TYR A 40 -1.05 -17.00 5.13
N GLY A 41 -1.45 -17.48 6.31
CA GLY A 41 -1.23 -18.84 6.81
C GLY A 41 -2.53 -19.64 6.94
N THR A 42 -2.42 -20.85 7.47
CA THR A 42 -3.51 -21.84 7.56
C THR A 42 -4.67 -21.45 8.48
N ASN A 43 -4.48 -20.50 9.41
CA ASN A 43 -5.45 -20.13 10.45
C ASN A 43 -5.98 -18.68 10.34
N LYS A 44 -6.14 -18.15 9.12
CA LYS A 44 -6.45 -16.72 8.91
C LYS A 44 -5.46 -15.79 9.63
N THR A 45 -4.24 -16.26 9.85
CA THR A 45 -3.11 -15.44 10.25
C THR A 45 -2.43 -14.93 8.98
N GLY A 46 -1.72 -13.82 9.06
CA GLY A 46 -1.10 -13.23 7.88
C GLY A 46 -0.77 -11.77 8.09
N LEU A 47 -0.33 -11.13 7.01
CA LEU A 47 0.03 -9.73 7.03
C LEU A 47 -1.21 -8.86 7.28
N GLN A 48 -1.24 -8.23 8.44
CA GLN A 48 -2.32 -7.34 8.88
C GLN A 48 -1.91 -5.87 8.77
N GLU A 49 -0.68 -5.54 9.17
CA GLU A 49 -0.15 -4.18 9.14
C GLU A 49 1.01 -4.04 8.15
N LEU A 50 0.82 -3.15 7.16
CA LEU A 50 1.87 -2.73 6.24
C LEU A 50 2.00 -1.20 6.25
N PRO A 51 2.58 -0.61 7.30
CA PRO A 51 2.66 0.84 7.46
C PRO A 51 3.69 1.44 6.51
N LEU A 52 3.27 1.83 5.31
CA LEU A 52 4.09 2.57 4.33
C LEU A 52 3.90 4.08 4.45
N ARG A 53 3.82 4.59 5.68
CA ARG A 53 3.40 5.98 5.99
C ARG A 53 4.27 7.10 5.41
N ASN A 54 5.49 6.78 4.97
CA ASN A 54 6.36 7.72 4.27
C ASN A 54 6.54 7.41 2.78
N LEU A 55 5.85 6.40 2.23
CA LEU A 55 5.89 6.10 0.81
C LEU A 55 5.07 7.16 0.08
N HIS A 56 5.76 8.07 -0.59
CA HIS A 56 5.16 9.19 -1.30
C HIS A 56 5.26 9.04 -2.81
N GLU A 57 6.15 8.19 -3.33
CA GLU A 57 6.42 8.16 -4.76
C GLU A 57 6.82 6.76 -5.28
N ILE A 58 6.20 6.37 -6.39
CA ILE A 58 6.58 5.24 -7.23
C ILE A 58 6.80 5.76 -8.65
N LEU A 59 8.08 5.84 -9.06
CA LEU A 59 8.47 6.53 -10.30
C LEU A 59 8.13 5.73 -11.56
N GLN A 60 8.18 4.40 -11.49
CA GLN A 60 7.97 3.50 -12.61
C GLN A 60 7.27 2.24 -12.11
N GLY A 61 6.33 1.73 -12.89
CA GLY A 61 5.62 0.49 -12.60
C GLY A 61 4.36 0.65 -11.74
N ALA A 62 3.44 -0.30 -11.90
CA ALA A 62 2.18 -0.34 -11.20
C ALA A 62 2.29 -1.00 -9.81
N VAL A 63 1.15 -1.06 -9.13
CA VAL A 63 1.01 -1.66 -7.80
C VAL A 63 0.07 -2.85 -7.87
N ARG A 64 0.45 -3.95 -7.20
CA ARG A 64 -0.37 -5.16 -7.10
C ARG A 64 -0.59 -5.60 -5.66
N PHE A 65 -1.86 -5.74 -5.28
CA PHE A 65 -2.30 -6.40 -4.05
C PHE A 65 -3.19 -7.58 -4.41
N SER A 66 -2.84 -8.79 -3.95
CA SER A 66 -3.64 -9.98 -4.21
C SER A 66 -3.49 -10.99 -3.09
N ASN A 67 -4.61 -11.59 -2.67
CA ASN A 67 -4.66 -12.64 -1.65
C ASN A 67 -4.02 -12.23 -0.30
N ASN A 68 -4.38 -11.05 0.23
CA ASN A 68 -3.98 -10.63 1.58
C ASN A 68 -5.23 -10.52 2.47
N PRO A 69 -5.80 -11.65 2.93
CA PRO A 69 -7.12 -11.69 3.54
C PRO A 69 -7.24 -10.95 4.88
N VAL A 70 -6.14 -10.65 5.56
CA VAL A 70 -6.16 -9.96 6.86
C VAL A 70 -5.52 -8.56 6.82
N LEU A 71 -5.12 -8.10 5.64
CA LEU A 71 -4.48 -6.79 5.48
C LEU A 71 -5.48 -5.66 5.73
N CYS A 72 -5.12 -4.74 6.61
CA CYS A 72 -5.97 -3.62 7.01
C CYS A 72 -5.52 -2.29 6.41
N ASN A 73 -6.49 -1.37 6.24
CA ASN A 73 -6.33 0.06 5.93
C ASN A 73 -5.76 0.41 4.55
N VAL A 74 -4.97 -0.46 3.92
CA VAL A 74 -4.34 -0.19 2.61
C VAL A 74 -5.36 0.04 1.49
N ASP A 75 -6.58 -0.49 1.64
CA ASP A 75 -7.74 -0.24 0.78
C ASP A 75 -8.18 1.23 0.76
N SER A 76 -7.88 1.98 1.81
CA SER A 76 -8.22 3.41 1.92
C SER A 76 -7.25 4.34 1.18
N ILE A 77 -6.06 3.86 0.79
CA ILE A 77 -4.97 4.68 0.26
C ILE A 77 -5.30 5.25 -1.12
N LYS A 78 -5.00 6.54 -1.31
CA LYS A 78 -5.10 7.23 -2.61
C LYS A 78 -3.83 6.97 -3.42
N TRP A 79 -3.80 5.84 -4.13
CA TRP A 79 -2.65 5.45 -4.95
C TRP A 79 -2.32 6.43 -6.09
N GLN A 80 -3.30 7.19 -6.58
CA GLN A 80 -3.09 8.25 -7.59
C GLN A 80 -2.14 9.37 -7.11
N ASP A 81 -1.96 9.53 -5.79
CA ASP A 81 -1.01 10.48 -5.22
C ASP A 81 0.44 9.94 -5.22
N ILE A 82 0.59 8.61 -5.27
CA ILE A 82 1.87 7.92 -5.09
C ILE A 82 2.42 7.40 -6.42
N VAL A 83 1.54 6.85 -7.27
CA VAL A 83 1.89 6.20 -8.53
C VAL A 83 1.82 7.22 -9.66
N ASP A 84 2.77 7.15 -10.59
CA ASP A 84 2.71 7.91 -11.83
C ASP A 84 1.44 7.57 -12.64
N ASP A 85 0.81 8.59 -13.24
CA ASP A 85 -0.49 8.46 -13.88
C ASP A 85 -0.45 7.46 -15.06
N SER A 86 0.71 7.25 -15.69
CA SER A 86 0.85 6.27 -16.77
C SER A 86 0.67 4.82 -16.32
N PHE A 87 0.77 4.54 -15.02
CA PHE A 87 0.66 3.18 -14.47
C PHE A 87 -0.59 2.95 -13.62
N VAL A 88 -1.41 3.98 -13.39
CA VAL A 88 -2.63 3.87 -12.57
C VAL A 88 -3.63 2.85 -13.16
N SER A 89 -3.77 2.81 -14.48
CA SER A 89 -4.63 1.85 -15.19
C SER A 89 -4.14 0.41 -15.12
N ASN A 90 -2.85 0.20 -14.82
CA ASN A 90 -2.21 -1.10 -14.69
C ASN A 90 -2.23 -1.64 -13.25
N MET A 91 -2.79 -0.89 -12.28
CA MET A 91 -2.88 -1.37 -10.91
C MET A 91 -3.89 -2.51 -10.77
N SER A 92 -3.54 -3.50 -9.97
CA SER A 92 -4.40 -4.64 -9.65
C SER A 92 -4.51 -4.79 -8.14
N MET A 93 -5.65 -4.41 -7.57
CA MET A 93 -5.87 -4.39 -6.13
C MET A 93 -7.09 -5.23 -5.78
N ASP A 94 -6.85 -6.39 -5.18
CA ASP A 94 -7.88 -7.25 -4.60
C ASP A 94 -7.77 -7.21 -3.07
N PHE A 95 -8.60 -6.35 -2.47
CA PHE A 95 -8.74 -6.25 -1.02
C PHE A 95 -9.95 -7.09 -0.58
N GLN A 96 -9.68 -8.18 0.13
CA GLN A 96 -10.74 -9.00 0.71
C GLN A 96 -11.23 -8.32 2.00
N ASN A 97 -12.42 -7.72 1.92
CA ASN A 97 -13.02 -6.97 3.02
C ASN A 97 -13.36 -7.88 4.22
N HIS A 98 -12.43 -8.02 5.15
CA HIS A 98 -12.68 -8.54 6.49
C HIS A 98 -12.80 -7.40 7.50
N ALA A 99 -13.84 -6.58 7.33
CA ALA A 99 -14.15 -5.39 8.13
C ALA A 99 -14.36 -5.64 9.64
N GLY A 100 -14.30 -6.89 10.11
CA GLY A 100 -14.56 -7.25 11.52
C GLY A 100 -13.45 -6.88 12.50
N ASN A 101 -12.17 -6.91 12.07
CA ASN A 101 -11.01 -6.78 12.97
C ASN A 101 -10.08 -5.59 12.67
N CYS A 102 -10.31 -4.84 11.59
CA CYS A 102 -9.46 -3.70 11.24
C CYS A 102 -9.84 -2.45 12.04
N GLN A 103 -8.84 -1.80 12.64
CA GLN A 103 -9.05 -0.50 13.27
C GLN A 103 -9.28 0.59 12.21
N LYS A 104 -10.14 1.55 12.52
CA LYS A 104 -10.44 2.67 11.62
C LYS A 104 -9.27 3.65 11.58
N CYS A 105 -9.15 4.35 10.46
CA CYS A 105 -8.25 5.50 10.34
C CYS A 105 -8.61 6.59 11.35
N ASP A 106 -7.60 7.36 11.76
CA ASP A 106 -7.81 8.54 12.60
C ASP A 106 -8.75 9.56 11.89
N PRO A 107 -9.68 10.22 12.60
CA PRO A 107 -10.58 11.19 12.00
C PRO A 107 -9.90 12.37 11.30
N SER A 108 -8.64 12.67 11.66
CA SER A 108 -7.85 13.74 11.02
C SER A 108 -7.22 13.34 9.68
N CYS A 109 -7.29 12.06 9.28
CA CYS A 109 -6.71 11.60 8.03
C CYS A 109 -7.46 12.16 6.81
N PRO A 110 -6.74 12.68 5.80
CA PRO A 110 -7.36 13.24 4.60
C PRO A 110 -8.14 12.15 3.86
N ASN A 111 -9.41 12.43 3.56
CA ASN A 111 -10.32 11.48 2.90
C ASN A 111 -10.47 10.12 3.62
N GLY A 112 -10.13 10.05 4.91
CA GLY A 112 -10.10 8.79 5.66
C GLY A 112 -9.00 7.82 5.20
N SER A 113 -7.95 8.30 4.54
CA SER A 113 -6.86 7.47 3.99
C SER A 113 -5.70 7.31 4.99
N CYS A 114 -5.39 6.06 5.36
CA CYS A 114 -4.31 5.75 6.29
C CYS A 114 -3.65 4.40 6.01
N TRP A 115 -2.41 4.23 6.48
CA TRP A 115 -1.65 2.98 6.41
C TRP A 115 -1.83 2.08 7.64
N GLY A 116 -2.63 2.53 8.61
CA GLY A 116 -2.83 1.90 9.91
C GLY A 116 -3.52 2.85 10.90
N PRO A 117 -3.78 2.40 12.13
CA PRO A 117 -4.40 3.22 13.18
C PRO A 117 -3.47 4.38 13.61
N GLY A 118 -4.04 5.45 14.15
CA GLY A 118 -3.27 6.58 14.67
C GLY A 118 -2.94 7.66 13.63
N LYS A 119 -2.82 8.90 14.10
CA LYS A 119 -2.60 10.09 13.27
C LYS A 119 -1.29 10.04 12.48
N GLU A 120 -0.27 9.38 13.02
CA GLU A 120 1.03 9.20 12.37
C GLU A 120 0.97 8.34 11.11
N ASN A 121 -0.07 7.51 10.97
CA ASN A 121 -0.26 6.64 9.83
C ASN A 121 -1.21 7.22 8.77
N CYS A 122 -1.70 8.45 8.95
CA CYS A 122 -2.45 9.13 7.90
C CYS A 122 -1.60 9.28 6.62
N GLN A 123 -2.22 9.05 5.46
CA GLN A 123 -1.55 9.28 4.19
C GLN A 123 -1.21 10.77 4.06
N LYS A 124 0.06 11.08 3.81
CA LYS A 124 0.49 12.44 3.47
C LYS A 124 0.36 12.59 1.97
N LEU A 125 -0.53 13.48 1.53
CA LEU A 125 -0.76 13.75 0.11
C LEU A 125 0.25 14.79 -0.38
N THR A 126 0.89 14.55 -1.52
CA THR A 126 1.97 15.41 -2.04
C THR A 126 1.84 15.75 -3.53
N LYS A 127 0.92 15.10 -4.25
CA LYS A 127 0.68 15.30 -5.69
C LYS A 127 -0.71 15.84 -5.96
N ILE A 128 -1.76 15.21 -5.43
CA ILE A 128 -3.16 15.51 -5.79
C ILE A 128 -3.72 16.77 -5.12
N ILE A 129 -3.07 17.26 -4.06
CA ILE A 129 -3.50 18.47 -3.32
C ILE A 129 -2.73 19.73 -3.74
N CYS A 130 -1.79 19.62 -4.67
CA CYS A 130 -1.05 20.76 -5.18
C CYS A 130 -1.90 21.58 -6.15
N ALA A 131 -1.76 22.91 -6.11
CA ALA A 131 -2.31 23.76 -7.16
C ALA A 131 -1.68 23.38 -8.50
N GLN A 132 -2.48 23.27 -9.56
CA GLN A 132 -1.98 23.09 -10.92
C GLN A 132 -0.93 24.19 -11.21
N GLN A 133 0.28 23.76 -11.58
CA GLN A 133 1.32 24.65 -12.10
C GLN A 133 1.04 24.99 -13.57
#